data_AF-A0A8J5HTR0-F1
#
_entry.id   AF-A0A8J5HTR0-F1
#
_cell.length_a   1.000
_cell.length_b   1.000
_cell.length_c   1.000
_cell.angle_alpha   90.00
_cell.angle_beta   90.00
_cell.angle_gamma   90.00
#
_symmetry.space_group_name_H-M   'P 1'
#
loop_
_entity.id
_entity.type
_entity.pdbx_description
1 polymer ?
#
loop_
_entity_poly.entity_id
_entity_poly.type
_entity_poly.pdbx_seq_one_letter_code
_entity_poly.pdbx_strand_id
1 'polypeptide(L)'
;MADDSPIEQVRLTVPPTDDPTLQVLTIRTWLVGIPLCILQTVLVRIGIFRRQLISISSVCIDISLLMVGNLLAKVLPEKSVRMPGTRWNFSLNPGPFNIKEHVATSILVNSRASPGFLNISIAKIFYRREIQLWPAVLLVTSTQFLGFGFAGLFLKFLVDSPYMWWPSILPSISFYKSLWHQFKKAYKDEEQDVHARLMKQNYESVPQWWFYSMSLSMIGMAILFCEGFGGQIQLRYWELLLACAVVLLFLPLEGVLSASTGSGFGLDLLLEIIIGYLNPGKPLGNMAFRLYGSEAQQMAAGVIATFKLTHYMKVAPKIVFFIMFVGTTCSCFVDFGVAWWMLHSVNNICQPELLPIGSPWTCPSERATYISGVTWGLIGPSKIFYPEGMYSAVFIFALIGLVAPIPLWLLSHKYPEKKWITLVNFPIVFGVASAFSLGGLASYWSWFTVGLIFNYVIFHKYKKWWARYNYVLSAGLNVGSAFCIVLLSLSLQLFEDVYGVNWWGLDSDHCPLAKCPTVPGVVIQGCPMIK
;
A
#
# COMPACT_ATOMS: atom_id res chain seq x y z
N MET A 1 17.96 26.54 19.30
CA MET A 1 18.52 25.32 19.93
C MET A 1 17.47 24.46 20.62
N ALA A 2 16.41 25.01 21.25
CA ALA A 2 15.35 24.21 21.89
C ALA A 2 14.11 23.97 21.02
N ASP A 3 14.09 24.49 19.79
CA ASP A 3 12.90 24.42 18.94
C ASP A 3 13.10 23.47 17.73
N ASP A 4 14.24 22.79 17.52
CA ASP A 4 14.53 21.96 16.33
C ASP A 4 13.70 20.69 16.22
N SER A 5 13.50 20.25 14.97
CA SER A 5 13.08 18.88 14.74
C SER A 5 14.27 18.03 15.13
N PRO A 6 14.07 16.98 15.93
CA PRO A 6 15.18 16.12 16.33
C PRO A 6 15.86 15.44 15.12
N ILE A 7 15.25 15.51 13.93
CA ILE A 7 15.64 14.76 12.74
C ILE A 7 16.07 15.71 11.62
N GLU A 8 17.34 15.59 11.22
CA GLU A 8 18.00 16.43 10.22
C GLU A 8 17.29 16.38 8.85
N GLN A 9 16.88 15.19 8.41
CA GLN A 9 16.23 14.99 7.11
C GLN A 9 14.89 15.75 7.02
N VAL A 10 14.14 15.81 8.11
CA VAL A 10 12.87 16.57 8.20
C VAL A 10 13.15 18.07 8.12
N ARG A 11 14.16 18.56 8.85
CA ARG A 11 14.56 19.98 8.83
C ARG A 11 14.93 20.48 7.44
N LEU A 12 15.60 19.65 6.65
CA LEU A 12 16.01 20.01 5.28
C LEU A 12 14.83 19.98 4.29
N THR A 13 13.78 19.22 4.58
CA THR A 13 12.70 18.93 3.63
C THR A 13 11.41 19.71 3.91
N VAL A 14 11.01 19.92 5.17
CA VAL A 14 9.71 20.52 5.53
C VAL A 14 9.84 22.01 5.90
N PRO A 15 9.00 22.92 5.35
CA PRO A 15 9.04 24.34 5.71
C PRO A 15 8.39 24.61 7.08
N PRO A 16 8.99 25.42 7.98
CA PRO A 16 8.49 25.66 9.35
C PRO A 16 7.27 26.61 9.43
N THR A 17 6.87 27.25 8.34
CA THR A 17 5.78 28.26 8.29
C THR A 17 4.46 27.67 7.81
N ASP A 18 3.33 28.20 8.31
CA ASP A 18 1.98 27.84 7.87
C ASP A 18 1.14 29.09 7.53
N ASP A 19 0.37 29.04 6.44
CA ASP A 19 -0.65 30.03 6.10
C ASP A 19 -2.04 29.39 6.21
N PRO A 20 -2.83 29.72 7.25
CA PRO A 20 -4.13 29.12 7.49
C PRO A 20 -5.25 29.67 6.59
N THR A 21 -5.01 30.77 5.86
CA THR A 21 -6.02 31.39 4.98
C THR A 21 -6.21 30.64 3.65
N LEU A 22 -5.22 29.80 3.32
CA LEU A 22 -5.18 29.00 2.12
C LEU A 22 -6.29 27.95 2.07
N GLN A 23 -7.13 28.03 1.03
CA GLN A 23 -8.21 27.08 0.83
C GLN A 23 -7.69 25.70 0.42
N VAL A 24 -8.32 24.66 0.98
CA VAL A 24 -7.98 23.25 0.73
C VAL A 24 -9.06 22.57 -0.10
N LEU A 25 -10.34 22.73 0.27
CA LEU A 25 -11.49 22.11 -0.40
C LEU A 25 -12.09 23.07 -1.41
N THR A 26 -11.59 23.01 -2.64
CA THR A 26 -12.16 23.72 -3.78
C THR A 26 -12.96 22.78 -4.67
N ILE A 27 -13.73 23.32 -5.61
CA ILE A 27 -14.42 22.50 -6.61
C ILE A 27 -13.45 21.82 -7.58
N ARG A 28 -12.30 22.45 -7.86
CA ARG A 28 -11.24 21.84 -8.67
C ARG A 28 -10.73 20.55 -8.02
N THR A 29 -10.62 20.52 -6.69
CA THR A 29 -10.22 19.32 -5.92
C THR A 29 -11.13 18.14 -6.25
N TRP A 30 -12.44 18.35 -6.26
CA TRP A 30 -13.42 17.28 -6.53
C TRP A 30 -13.55 16.97 -8.02
N LEU A 31 -13.60 18.00 -8.87
CA LEU A 31 -13.79 17.88 -10.31
C LEU A 31 -12.61 17.17 -10.99
N VAL A 32 -11.40 17.37 -10.49
CA VAL A 32 -10.19 16.71 -11.00
C VAL A 32 -9.90 15.42 -10.24
N GLY A 33 -10.02 15.45 -8.91
CA GLY A 33 -9.60 14.33 -8.08
C GLY A 33 -10.50 13.10 -8.20
N ILE A 34 -11.83 13.25 -8.30
CA ILE A 34 -12.73 12.09 -8.43
C ILE A 34 -12.49 11.34 -9.76
N PRO A 35 -12.48 12.00 -10.95
CA PRO A 35 -12.23 11.28 -12.21
C PRO A 35 -10.85 10.61 -12.26
N LEU A 36 -9.81 11.26 -11.72
CA LEU A 36 -8.48 10.65 -11.67
C LEU A 36 -8.42 9.46 -10.69
N CYS A 37 -9.12 9.54 -9.56
CA CYS A 37 -9.28 8.42 -8.62
C CYS A 37 -9.96 7.22 -9.31
N ILE A 38 -11.05 7.47 -10.05
CA ILE A 38 -11.75 6.44 -10.83
C ILE A 38 -10.81 5.83 -11.86
N LEU A 39 -10.15 6.66 -12.68
CA LEU A 39 -9.24 6.21 -13.73
C LEU A 39 -8.10 5.36 -13.16
N GLN A 40 -7.46 5.82 -12.08
CA GLN A 40 -6.38 5.07 -11.45
C GLN A 40 -6.88 3.71 -10.92
N THR A 41 -8.04 3.69 -10.26
CA THR A 41 -8.63 2.46 -9.71
C THR A 41 -8.94 1.45 -10.82
N VAL A 42 -9.54 1.90 -11.93
CA VAL A 42 -9.85 1.06 -13.09
C VAL A 42 -8.58 0.43 -13.68
N LEU A 43 -7.55 1.25 -13.93
CA LEU A 43 -6.30 0.79 -14.54
C LEU A 43 -5.57 -0.22 -13.65
N VAL A 44 -5.50 0.05 -12.35
CA VAL A 44 -4.87 -0.86 -11.39
C VAL A 44 -5.65 -2.16 -11.31
N ARG A 45 -6.99 -2.13 -11.23
CA ARG A 45 -7.80 -3.35 -11.12
C ARG A 45 -7.71 -4.23 -12.36
N ILE A 46 -7.71 -3.64 -13.55
CA ILE A 46 -7.48 -4.40 -14.80
C ILE A 46 -6.06 -4.98 -14.81
N GLY A 47 -5.07 -4.21 -14.34
CA GLY A 47 -3.68 -4.64 -14.25
C GLY A 47 -3.45 -5.86 -13.35
N ILE A 48 -4.23 -6.03 -12.28
CA ILE A 48 -4.10 -7.16 -11.34
C ILE A 48 -4.44 -8.51 -12.01
N PHE A 49 -5.43 -8.54 -12.90
CA PHE A 49 -5.76 -9.77 -13.64
C PHE A 49 -4.72 -10.12 -14.73
N ARG A 50 -3.86 -9.16 -15.08
CA ARG A 50 -2.81 -9.34 -16.10
C ARG A 50 -1.52 -9.88 -15.48
N ARG A 51 -0.69 -10.50 -16.32
CA ARG A 51 0.67 -10.94 -15.92
C ARG A 51 1.56 -9.78 -15.47
N GLN A 52 1.44 -8.62 -16.11
CA GLN A 52 2.19 -7.42 -15.80
C GLN A 52 1.29 -6.38 -15.17
N LEU A 53 1.62 -5.95 -13.95
CA LEU A 53 0.84 -4.96 -13.23
C LEU A 53 0.97 -3.60 -13.91
N ILE A 54 -0.19 -3.06 -14.31
CA ILE A 54 -0.30 -1.68 -14.76
C ILE A 54 -0.53 -0.82 -13.52
N SER A 55 0.50 -0.08 -13.10
CA SER A 55 0.39 0.88 -12.00
C SER A 55 0.88 2.24 -12.45
N ILE A 56 0.05 3.26 -12.28
CA ILE A 56 0.46 4.65 -12.45
C ILE A 56 1.19 5.08 -11.17
N SER A 57 2.41 5.59 -11.31
CA SER A 57 3.17 6.19 -10.22
C SER A 57 2.45 7.43 -9.67
N SER A 58 2.38 7.56 -8.34
CA SER A 58 1.78 8.73 -7.68
C SER A 58 2.42 10.04 -8.12
N VAL A 59 3.73 10.04 -8.39
CA VAL A 59 4.46 11.22 -8.88
C VAL A 59 3.96 11.68 -10.24
N CYS A 60 3.61 10.76 -11.15
CA CYS A 60 3.04 11.12 -12.46
C CYS A 60 1.71 11.86 -12.26
N ILE A 61 0.88 11.36 -11.36
CA ILE A 61 -0.43 11.95 -11.04
C ILE A 61 -0.23 13.37 -10.50
N ASP A 62 0.72 13.57 -9.59
CA ASP A 62 1.01 14.88 -9.00
C ASP A 62 1.48 15.91 -10.05
N ILE A 63 2.29 15.49 -11.02
CA ILE A 63 2.69 16.37 -12.15
C ILE A 63 1.46 16.74 -12.98
N SER A 64 0.65 15.75 -13.36
CA SER A 64 -0.58 15.99 -14.13
C SER A 64 -1.56 16.90 -13.38
N LEU A 65 -1.71 16.70 -12.07
CA LEU A 65 -2.53 17.54 -11.18
C LEU A 65 -2.05 18.99 -11.18
N LEU A 66 -0.75 19.23 -11.14
CA LEU A 66 -0.22 20.59 -11.21
C LEU A 66 -0.56 21.28 -12.54
N MET A 67 -0.42 20.57 -13.65
CA MET A 67 -0.71 21.12 -14.99
C MET A 67 -2.21 21.42 -15.13
N VAL A 68 -3.06 20.46 -14.79
CA VAL A 68 -4.52 20.59 -14.89
C VAL A 68 -5.06 21.63 -13.90
N GLY A 69 -4.54 21.65 -12.66
CA GLY A 69 -4.92 22.61 -11.63
C GLY A 69 -4.64 24.06 -12.04
N ASN A 70 -3.45 24.32 -12.59
CA ASN A 70 -3.08 25.65 -13.11
C ASN A 70 -3.90 26.06 -14.33
N LEU A 71 -4.26 25.11 -15.20
CA LEU A 71 -5.12 25.36 -16.35
C LEU A 71 -6.54 25.73 -15.88
N LEU A 72 -7.11 24.96 -14.96
CA LEU A 72 -8.44 25.23 -14.40
C LEU A 72 -8.49 26.55 -13.63
N ALA A 73 -7.42 26.93 -12.93
CA ALA A 73 -7.32 28.22 -12.27
C ALA A 73 -7.39 29.41 -13.26
N LYS A 74 -6.96 29.21 -14.52
CA LYS A 74 -7.04 30.24 -15.57
C LYS A 74 -8.35 30.21 -16.37
N VAL A 75 -8.97 29.04 -16.49
CA VAL A 75 -10.17 28.84 -17.34
C VAL A 75 -11.49 29.03 -16.57
N LEU A 76 -11.54 28.69 -15.28
CA LEU A 76 -12.78 28.77 -14.51
C LEU A 76 -13.14 30.22 -14.16
N PRO A 77 -14.42 30.62 -14.33
CA PRO A 77 -14.86 31.97 -14.00
C PRO A 77 -14.88 32.21 -12.49
N GLU A 78 -14.47 33.41 -12.06
CA GLU A 78 -14.49 33.87 -10.66
C GLU A 78 -15.90 34.18 -10.13
N LYS A 79 -16.94 34.02 -10.97
CA LYS A 79 -18.32 34.35 -10.59
C LYS A 79 -18.81 33.43 -9.48
N SER A 80 -19.24 34.03 -8.37
CA SER A 80 -19.96 33.33 -7.30
C SER A 80 -21.37 32.96 -7.79
N VAL A 81 -21.63 31.66 -7.91
CA VAL A 81 -22.95 31.13 -8.27
C VAL A 81 -23.73 30.92 -6.97
N ARG A 82 -24.88 31.58 -6.86
CA ARG A 82 -25.83 31.37 -5.76
C ARG A 82 -26.71 30.18 -6.12
N MET A 83 -26.73 29.14 -5.28
CA MET A 83 -27.54 27.95 -5.55
C MET A 83 -29.04 28.30 -5.51
N PRO A 84 -29.85 27.89 -6.50
CA PRO A 84 -31.28 28.16 -6.51
C PRO A 84 -31.94 27.56 -5.25
N GLY A 85 -32.63 28.38 -4.46
CA GLY A 85 -33.37 27.92 -3.28
C GLY A 85 -32.57 27.81 -1.98
N THR A 86 -31.27 28.13 -1.94
CA THR A 86 -30.49 28.20 -0.69
C THR A 86 -29.77 29.55 -0.54
N ARG A 87 -29.37 29.91 0.69
CA ARG A 87 -28.53 31.09 0.97
C ARG A 87 -27.04 30.87 0.66
N TRP A 88 -26.69 29.72 0.07
CA TRP A 88 -25.30 29.35 -0.19
C TRP A 88 -24.80 29.99 -1.49
N ASN A 89 -23.76 30.80 -1.37
CA ASN A 89 -22.96 31.32 -2.48
C ASN A 89 -21.69 30.49 -2.57
N PHE A 90 -21.41 29.87 -3.73
CA PHE A 90 -20.14 29.18 -3.96
C PHE A 90 -19.40 29.83 -5.14
N SER A 91 -18.07 29.96 -5.06
CA SER A 91 -17.24 30.39 -6.19
C SER A 91 -16.65 29.19 -6.93
N LEU A 92 -16.78 29.18 -8.27
CA LEU A 92 -16.14 28.20 -9.15
C LEU A 92 -14.62 28.34 -9.18
N ASN A 93 -14.12 29.54 -8.94
CA ASN A 93 -12.69 29.84 -8.85
C ASN A 93 -12.42 30.74 -7.64
N PRO A 94 -12.15 30.15 -6.46
CA PRO A 94 -11.95 30.92 -5.24
C PRO A 94 -10.58 31.61 -5.14
N GLY A 95 -9.65 31.31 -6.05
CA GLY A 95 -8.31 31.88 -6.06
C GLY A 95 -7.31 31.05 -6.87
N PRO A 96 -6.03 31.46 -6.91
CA PRO A 96 -4.98 30.72 -7.60
C PRO A 96 -4.83 29.29 -7.05
N PHE A 97 -4.38 28.36 -7.89
CA PHE A 97 -4.13 26.98 -7.47
C PHE A 97 -3.04 26.96 -6.39
N ASN A 98 -3.29 26.24 -5.30
CA ASN A 98 -2.44 26.27 -4.12
C ASN A 98 -1.86 24.88 -3.77
N ILE A 99 -0.76 24.86 -3.01
CA ILE A 99 -0.11 23.63 -2.55
C ILE A 99 -1.03 22.77 -1.68
N LYS A 100 -1.85 23.36 -0.78
CA LYS A 100 -2.76 22.59 0.07
C LYS A 100 -3.88 21.92 -0.75
N GLU A 101 -4.37 22.60 -1.78
CA GLU A 101 -5.35 22.09 -2.74
C GLU A 101 -4.75 20.97 -3.60
N HIS A 102 -3.49 21.11 -4.05
CA HIS A 102 -2.76 20.06 -4.75
C HIS A 102 -2.62 18.81 -3.87
N VAL A 103 -2.08 18.94 -2.66
CA VAL A 103 -1.88 17.82 -1.73
C VAL A 103 -3.22 17.13 -1.42
N ALA A 104 -4.28 17.91 -1.16
CA ALA A 104 -5.63 17.39 -0.96
C ALA A 104 -6.14 16.57 -2.15
N THR A 105 -5.97 17.09 -3.37
CA THR A 105 -6.39 16.39 -4.59
C THR A 105 -5.56 15.12 -4.82
N SER A 106 -4.25 15.17 -4.56
CA SER A 106 -3.37 14.01 -4.68
C SER A 106 -3.76 12.89 -3.70
N ILE A 107 -4.07 13.23 -2.45
CA ILE A 107 -4.55 12.28 -1.46
C ILE A 107 -5.86 11.64 -1.91
N LEU A 108 -6.79 12.42 -2.46
CA LEU A 108 -8.05 11.90 -2.99
C LEU A 108 -7.81 10.85 -4.08
N VAL A 109 -6.88 11.12 -5.00
CA VAL A 109 -6.56 10.20 -6.11
C VAL A 109 -5.83 8.95 -5.61
N ASN A 110 -4.86 9.12 -4.71
CA ASN A 110 -4.06 8.01 -4.17
C ASN A 110 -4.76 7.24 -3.03
N SER A 111 -6.00 7.60 -2.67
CA SER A 111 -6.84 6.87 -1.72
C SER A 111 -7.32 5.57 -2.35
N ARG A 112 -6.40 4.60 -2.47
CA ARG A 112 -6.66 3.32 -3.09
C ARG A 112 -7.42 2.40 -2.15
N ALA A 113 -8.47 1.77 -2.66
CA ALA A 113 -9.13 0.64 -2.03
C ALA A 113 -8.87 -0.64 -2.86
N SER A 114 -8.51 -1.74 -2.21
CA SER A 114 -8.42 -3.11 -2.78
C SER A 114 -7.93 -4.01 -1.64
N PRO A 115 -8.54 -5.17 -1.27
CA PRO A 115 -8.77 -6.32 -2.15
C PRO A 115 -9.87 -7.32 -1.68
N GLY A 116 -10.98 -6.90 -1.06
CA GLY A 116 -12.01 -7.87 -0.61
C GLY A 116 -12.50 -8.80 -1.74
N PHE A 117 -12.39 -8.33 -2.98
CA PHE A 117 -12.68 -9.07 -4.19
C PHE A 117 -11.77 -10.26 -4.46
N LEU A 118 -10.52 -10.27 -3.97
CA LEU A 118 -9.58 -11.36 -4.22
C LEU A 118 -10.11 -12.72 -3.74
N ASN A 119 -10.72 -12.75 -2.56
CA ASN A 119 -11.32 -13.99 -2.05
C ASN A 119 -12.57 -14.39 -2.83
N ILE A 120 -13.32 -13.40 -3.35
CA ILE A 120 -14.51 -13.64 -4.16
C ILE A 120 -14.12 -14.21 -5.53
N SER A 121 -13.08 -13.65 -6.16
CA SER A 121 -12.55 -14.15 -7.43
C SER A 121 -11.99 -15.57 -7.26
N ILE A 122 -11.26 -15.85 -6.18
CA ILE A 122 -10.73 -17.19 -5.89
C ILE A 122 -11.87 -18.20 -5.65
N ALA A 123 -12.88 -17.82 -4.87
CA ALA A 123 -14.07 -18.66 -4.64
C ALA A 123 -14.78 -19.01 -5.96
N LYS A 124 -14.92 -18.04 -6.88
CA LYS A 124 -15.56 -18.26 -8.19
C LYS A 124 -14.68 -19.07 -9.14
N ILE A 125 -13.41 -18.69 -9.32
CA ILE A 125 -12.51 -19.25 -10.34
C ILE A 125 -12.02 -20.65 -9.96
N PHE A 126 -11.52 -20.83 -8.74
CA PHE A 126 -10.83 -22.06 -8.33
C PHE A 126 -11.76 -23.02 -7.58
N TYR A 127 -12.68 -22.50 -6.76
CA TYR A 127 -13.62 -23.33 -5.99
C TYR A 127 -14.99 -23.50 -6.68
N ARG A 128 -15.21 -22.86 -7.84
CA ARG A 128 -16.47 -22.88 -8.60
C ARG A 128 -17.71 -22.58 -7.73
N ARG A 129 -17.55 -21.68 -6.76
CA ARG A 129 -18.64 -21.20 -5.88
C ARG A 129 -18.96 -19.76 -6.21
N GLU A 130 -20.24 -19.50 -6.52
CA GLU A 130 -20.72 -18.16 -6.73
C GLU A 130 -21.16 -17.52 -5.41
N ILE A 131 -20.55 -16.39 -5.07
CA ILE A 131 -20.96 -15.56 -3.94
C ILE A 131 -21.95 -14.53 -4.48
N GLN A 132 -23.08 -14.37 -3.79
CA GLN A 132 -24.10 -13.38 -4.18
C GLN A 132 -23.54 -11.95 -4.10
N LEU A 133 -24.19 -11.03 -4.82
CA LEU A 133 -23.76 -9.63 -4.92
C LEU A 133 -23.69 -8.93 -3.55
N TRP A 134 -24.72 -9.09 -2.71
CA TRP A 134 -24.79 -8.38 -1.43
C TRP A 134 -23.73 -8.81 -0.41
N PRO A 135 -23.48 -10.11 -0.17
CA PRO A 135 -22.33 -10.56 0.62
C PRO A 135 -21.01 -10.03 0.06
N ALA A 136 -20.85 -10.06 -1.27
CA ALA A 136 -19.64 -9.59 -1.92
C ALA A 136 -19.37 -8.10 -1.64
N VAL A 137 -20.40 -7.25 -1.74
CA VAL A 137 -20.30 -5.83 -1.39
C VAL A 137 -19.96 -5.63 0.08
N LEU A 138 -20.62 -6.36 1.00
CA LEU A 138 -20.36 -6.26 2.44
C LEU A 138 -18.92 -6.66 2.83
N LEU A 139 -18.36 -7.70 2.20
CA LEU A 139 -16.96 -8.09 2.41
C LEU A 139 -16.01 -6.96 2.01
N VAL A 140 -16.21 -6.43 0.81
CA VAL A 140 -15.32 -5.43 0.25
C VAL A 140 -15.40 -4.14 1.07
N THR A 141 -16.59 -3.65 1.40
CA THR A 141 -16.73 -2.41 2.19
C THR A 141 -16.22 -2.57 3.62
N SER A 142 -16.54 -3.68 4.29
CA SER A 142 -16.11 -3.90 5.68
C SER A 142 -14.59 -3.99 5.81
N THR A 143 -13.91 -4.72 4.91
CA THR A 143 -12.45 -4.86 4.94
C THR A 143 -11.71 -3.54 4.76
N GLN A 144 -12.19 -2.67 3.86
CA GLN A 144 -11.52 -1.40 3.55
C GLN A 144 -11.62 -0.40 4.70
N PHE A 145 -12.80 -0.26 5.30
CA PHE A 145 -13.02 0.74 6.34
C PHE A 145 -12.63 0.27 7.74
N LEU A 146 -12.45 -1.05 7.95
CA LEU A 146 -11.96 -1.58 9.23
C LEU A 146 -10.57 -1.03 9.59
N GLY A 147 -9.62 -1.08 8.64
CA GLY A 147 -8.27 -0.54 8.84
C GLY A 147 -8.25 0.98 9.04
N PHE A 148 -9.12 1.70 8.33
CA PHE A 148 -9.28 3.15 8.52
C PHE A 148 -9.74 3.48 9.95
N GLY A 149 -10.65 2.68 10.52
CA GLY A 149 -11.07 2.81 11.91
C GLY A 149 -9.92 2.58 12.91
N PHE A 150 -9.11 1.53 12.71
CA PHE A 150 -7.97 1.22 13.57
C PHE A 150 -6.87 2.27 13.54
N ALA A 151 -6.62 2.92 12.40
CA ALA A 151 -5.66 4.01 12.29
C ALA A 151 -5.90 5.11 13.32
N GLY A 152 -7.18 5.48 13.53
CA GLY A 152 -7.60 6.53 14.45
C GLY A 152 -7.18 6.33 15.91
N LEU A 153 -7.03 5.08 16.34
CA LEU A 153 -6.59 4.73 17.68
C LEU A 153 -5.13 5.16 17.94
N PHE A 154 -4.32 5.14 16.88
CA PHE A 154 -2.88 5.32 16.98
C PHE A 154 -2.38 6.64 16.39
N LEU A 155 -3.24 7.47 15.78
CA LEU A 155 -2.86 8.78 15.22
C LEU A 155 -2.12 9.66 16.24
N LYS A 156 -2.64 9.77 17.46
CA LYS A 156 -2.01 10.59 18.51
C LYS A 156 -0.60 10.12 18.88
N PHE A 157 -0.32 8.82 18.76
CA PHE A 157 0.98 8.25 19.11
C PHE A 157 1.95 8.32 17.91
N LEU A 158 1.48 7.93 16.73
CA LEU A 158 2.32 7.75 15.53
C LEU A 158 2.49 9.00 14.67
N VAL A 159 1.57 9.97 14.76
CA VAL A 159 1.57 11.19 13.94
C VAL A 159 2.04 12.40 14.75
N ASP A 160 1.50 12.63 15.94
CA ASP A 160 1.83 13.83 16.73
C ASP A 160 3.26 13.78 17.31
N SER A 161 3.84 12.58 17.44
CA SER A 161 5.21 12.41 17.95
C SER A 161 6.26 12.92 16.94
N PRO A 162 7.18 13.83 17.34
CA PRO A 162 8.23 14.36 16.46
C PRO A 162 9.33 13.32 16.17
N TYR A 163 9.53 12.32 17.02
CA TYR A 163 10.52 11.26 16.83
C TYR A 163 10.09 10.23 15.77
N MET A 164 8.82 10.21 15.39
CA MET A 164 8.24 9.32 14.40
C MET A 164 8.07 10.06 13.07
N TRP A 165 9.07 9.98 12.19
CA TRP A 165 9.20 10.89 11.05
C TRP A 165 8.78 10.33 9.70
N TRP A 166 8.68 9.00 9.58
CA TRP A 166 8.24 8.30 8.37
C TRP A 166 9.10 8.61 7.13
N PRO A 167 10.23 7.91 6.94
CA PRO A 167 11.13 8.16 5.80
C PRO A 167 10.47 7.99 4.43
N SER A 168 9.49 7.09 4.33
CA SER A 168 8.80 6.75 3.08
C SER A 168 8.01 7.91 2.47
N ILE A 169 7.61 8.91 3.26
CA ILE A 169 6.86 10.08 2.78
C ILE A 169 7.74 11.28 2.42
N LEU A 170 9.01 11.29 2.82
CA LEU A 170 9.92 12.40 2.49
C LEU A 170 10.15 12.61 0.99
N PRO A 171 10.25 11.57 0.14
CA PRO A 171 10.36 11.77 -1.31
C PRO A 171 9.17 12.56 -1.87
N SER A 172 7.95 12.26 -1.42
CA SER A 172 6.73 12.98 -1.83
C SER A 172 6.76 14.43 -1.36
N ILE A 173 7.18 14.70 -0.13
CA ILE A 173 7.31 16.08 0.39
C ILE A 173 8.37 16.86 -0.38
N SER A 174 9.55 16.26 -0.59
CA SER A 174 10.62 16.86 -1.38
C SER A 174 10.15 17.13 -2.81
N PHE A 175 9.33 16.24 -3.36
CA PHE A 175 8.75 16.38 -4.68
C PHE A 175 7.77 17.56 -4.74
N TYR A 176 6.78 17.65 -3.83
CA TYR A 176 5.88 18.81 -3.73
C TYR A 176 6.66 20.11 -3.55
N LYS A 177 7.66 20.11 -2.66
CA LYS A 177 8.55 21.26 -2.44
C LYS A 177 9.28 21.66 -3.74
N SER A 178 9.84 20.70 -4.48
CA SER A 178 10.54 20.96 -5.74
C SER A 178 9.63 21.50 -6.85
N LEU A 179 8.41 20.96 -6.97
CA LEU A 179 7.40 21.43 -7.93
C LEU A 179 6.98 22.87 -7.65
N TRP A 180 6.74 23.20 -6.38
CA TRP A 180 6.23 24.50 -5.97
C TRP A 180 7.32 25.57 -5.77
N HIS A 181 8.59 25.17 -5.65
CA HIS A 181 9.73 26.10 -5.51
C HIS A 181 9.96 27.02 -6.73
N GLN A 182 9.24 26.84 -7.84
CA GLN A 182 9.24 27.82 -8.94
C GLN A 182 8.47 29.12 -8.61
N PHE A 183 7.72 29.18 -7.49
CA PHE A 183 6.99 30.39 -7.04
C PHE A 183 7.68 31.24 -5.94
N LYS A 184 9.01 31.39 -6.05
CA LYS A 184 9.83 32.55 -5.60
C LYS A 184 10.20 32.69 -4.10
N LYS A 185 11.51 32.94 -3.92
CA LYS A 185 12.24 33.64 -2.83
C LYS A 185 11.46 33.94 -1.54
N ALA A 186 11.46 32.98 -0.62
CA ALA A 186 11.34 33.22 0.82
C ALA A 186 12.39 32.36 1.54
N TYR A 187 13.64 32.47 1.09
CA TYR A 187 14.79 31.84 1.74
C TYR A 187 15.57 32.96 2.43
N LYS A 188 15.18 33.23 3.68
CA LYS A 188 16.05 33.82 4.69
C LYS A 188 15.94 32.93 5.91
N ASP A 189 17.09 32.57 6.43
CA ASP A 189 17.32 31.59 7.48
C ASP A 189 16.37 31.77 8.65
N GLU A 190 15.53 30.77 8.88
CA GLU A 190 14.98 30.52 10.20
C GLU A 190 14.86 29.01 10.40
N GLU A 191 15.71 28.54 11.28
CA GLU A 191 15.78 27.20 11.84
C GLU A 191 14.62 27.08 12.87
N GLN A 192 13.66 26.14 12.75
CA GLN A 192 13.49 24.96 13.66
C GLN A 192 11.98 24.56 13.89
N ASP A 193 11.69 23.34 14.41
CA ASP A 193 10.42 22.56 14.44
C ASP A 193 9.27 23.06 15.34
N VAL A 194 8.37 23.71 14.62
CA VAL A 194 7.16 24.35 15.10
C VAL A 194 5.94 23.54 14.61
N HIS A 195 6.14 22.36 13.99
CA HIS A 195 5.12 21.71 13.18
C HIS A 195 3.92 21.19 13.97
N ALA A 196 4.16 20.46 15.06
CA ALA A 196 3.08 19.94 15.91
C ALA A 196 2.39 21.07 16.70
N ARG A 197 3.16 22.10 17.08
CA ARG A 197 2.67 23.29 17.78
C ARG A 197 1.72 24.10 16.88
N LEU A 198 2.12 24.37 15.63
CA LEU A 198 1.28 25.04 14.62
C LEU A 198 0.00 24.28 14.34
N MET A 199 0.11 22.96 14.13
CA MET A 199 -1.06 22.13 13.84
C MET A 199 -2.08 22.17 14.98
N LYS A 200 -1.61 22.15 16.24
CA LYS A 200 -2.47 22.24 17.42
C LYS A 200 -3.07 23.64 17.66
N GLN A 201 -2.37 24.70 17.25
CA GLN A 201 -2.84 26.09 17.40
C GLN A 201 -3.86 26.48 16.33
N ASN A 202 -3.62 26.08 15.08
CA ASN A 202 -4.42 26.54 13.93
C ASN A 202 -5.57 25.60 13.57
N TYR A 203 -5.50 24.32 13.96
CA TYR A 203 -6.43 23.30 13.50
C TYR A 203 -6.98 22.41 14.62
N GLU A 204 -8.28 22.15 14.56
CA GLU A 204 -8.93 21.21 15.48
C GLU A 204 -8.62 19.76 15.08
N SER A 205 -8.21 18.95 16.06
CA SER A 205 -8.01 17.52 15.90
C SER A 205 -9.30 16.79 15.52
N VAL A 206 -9.18 15.65 14.84
CA VAL A 206 -10.34 14.79 14.54
C VAL A 206 -10.86 14.18 15.84
N PRO A 207 -12.17 14.24 16.13
CA PRO A 207 -12.74 13.57 17.28
C PRO A 207 -12.54 12.05 17.20
N GLN A 208 -12.02 11.43 18.27
CA GLN A 208 -11.75 9.99 18.28
C GLN A 208 -13.02 9.14 18.07
N TRP A 209 -14.20 9.65 18.44
CA TRP A 209 -15.47 8.96 18.26
C TRP A 209 -15.82 8.69 16.80
N TRP A 210 -15.30 9.48 15.83
CA TRP A 210 -15.49 9.20 14.40
C TRP A 210 -14.87 7.84 14.04
N PHE A 211 -13.67 7.57 14.55
CA PHE A 211 -12.94 6.33 14.32
C PHE A 211 -13.55 5.16 15.10
N TYR A 212 -14.00 5.37 16.34
CA TYR A 212 -14.69 4.33 17.11
C TYR A 212 -16.02 3.92 16.47
N SER A 213 -16.83 4.90 16.07
CA SER A 213 -18.09 4.69 15.35
C SER A 213 -17.86 3.88 14.07
N MET A 214 -16.86 4.28 13.29
CA MET A 214 -16.52 3.62 12.04
C MET A 214 -16.02 2.18 12.26
N SER A 215 -15.12 1.96 13.21
CA SER A 215 -14.61 0.62 13.55
C SER A 215 -15.74 -0.30 14.00
N LEU A 216 -16.60 0.17 14.91
CA LEU A 216 -17.71 -0.63 15.43
C LEU A 216 -18.74 -0.98 14.35
N SER A 217 -19.05 -0.01 13.49
CA SER A 217 -19.94 -0.21 12.33
C SER A 217 -19.37 -1.25 11.36
N MET A 218 -18.08 -1.18 11.04
CA MET A 218 -17.44 -2.14 10.12
C MET A 218 -17.29 -3.53 10.71
N ILE A 219 -16.99 -3.66 12.01
CA ILE A 219 -17.00 -4.95 12.71
C ILE A 219 -18.41 -5.55 12.67
N GLY A 220 -19.45 -4.74 12.90
CA GLY A 220 -20.84 -5.17 12.78
C GLY A 220 -21.19 -5.71 11.38
N MET A 221 -20.81 -4.98 10.32
CA MET A 221 -21.00 -5.45 8.93
C MET A 221 -20.20 -6.73 8.64
N ALA A 222 -18.98 -6.85 9.14
CA ALA A 222 -18.14 -8.03 8.97
C ALA A 222 -18.71 -9.26 9.70
N ILE A 223 -19.28 -9.09 10.90
CA ILE A 223 -19.98 -10.17 11.61
C ILE A 223 -21.23 -10.61 10.83
N LEU A 224 -22.02 -9.64 10.35
CA LEU A 224 -23.20 -9.90 9.51
C LEU A 224 -22.83 -10.68 8.24
N PHE A 225 -21.68 -10.40 7.66
CA PHE A 225 -21.16 -11.11 6.51
C PHE A 225 -20.69 -12.55 6.84
N CYS A 226 -20.01 -12.73 7.98
CA CYS A 226 -19.46 -14.04 8.38
C CYS A 226 -20.54 -15.04 8.80
N GLU A 227 -21.51 -14.60 9.61
CA GLU A 227 -22.59 -15.46 10.12
C GLU A 227 -23.82 -15.45 9.19
N GLY A 228 -24.02 -14.36 8.45
CA GLY A 228 -25.10 -14.25 7.49
C GLY A 228 -24.89 -15.13 6.26
N PHE A 229 -25.94 -15.23 5.44
CA PHE A 229 -25.90 -15.84 4.11
C PHE A 229 -25.48 -17.32 4.08
N GLY A 230 -25.66 -18.05 5.18
CA GLY A 230 -25.47 -19.50 5.25
C GLY A 230 -24.00 -19.95 5.35
N GLY A 231 -23.09 -19.08 5.83
CA GLY A 231 -21.72 -19.48 6.16
C GLY A 231 -20.85 -19.85 4.95
N GLN A 232 -21.06 -19.20 3.80
CA GLN A 232 -20.40 -19.53 2.52
C GLN A 232 -18.86 -19.53 2.59
N ILE A 233 -18.27 -18.70 3.45
CA ILE A 233 -16.82 -18.43 3.54
C ILE A 233 -16.16 -19.18 4.70
N GLN A 234 -16.95 -19.91 5.50
CA GLN A 234 -16.46 -20.78 6.57
C GLN A 234 -15.69 -20.06 7.71
N LEU A 235 -15.78 -18.72 7.80
CA LEU A 235 -15.19 -17.90 8.86
C LEU A 235 -16.22 -17.62 9.96
N ARG A 236 -15.87 -17.85 11.22
CA ARG A 236 -16.76 -17.62 12.39
C ARG A 236 -16.53 -16.22 12.98
N TYR A 237 -17.53 -15.67 13.68
CA TYR A 237 -17.41 -14.31 14.26
C TYR A 237 -16.23 -14.15 15.23
N TRP A 238 -15.91 -15.17 16.04
CA TRP A 238 -14.80 -15.10 16.99
C TRP A 238 -13.44 -15.11 16.28
N GLU A 239 -13.35 -15.75 15.09
CA GLU A 239 -12.14 -15.76 14.25
C GLU A 239 -11.92 -14.34 13.69
N LEU A 240 -12.99 -13.67 13.25
CA LEU A 240 -12.91 -12.26 12.86
C LEU A 240 -12.43 -11.34 14.01
N LEU A 241 -12.96 -11.53 15.22
CA LEU A 241 -12.54 -10.75 16.40
C LEU A 241 -11.08 -11.01 16.76
N LEU A 242 -10.63 -12.25 16.62
CA LEU A 242 -9.22 -12.61 16.81
C LEU A 242 -8.32 -11.91 15.77
N ALA A 243 -8.71 -11.89 14.49
CA ALA A 243 -7.97 -11.16 13.46
C ALA A 243 -7.85 -9.66 13.82
N CYS A 244 -8.94 -9.04 14.26
CA CYS A 244 -8.94 -7.65 14.72
C CYS A 244 -7.99 -7.44 15.91
N ALA A 245 -7.99 -8.35 16.89
CA ALA A 245 -7.12 -8.27 18.06
C ALA A 245 -5.63 -8.39 17.68
N VAL A 246 -5.29 -9.29 16.75
CA VAL A 246 -3.92 -9.43 16.22
C VAL A 246 -3.48 -8.13 15.55
N VAL A 247 -4.32 -7.54 14.69
CA VAL A 247 -3.99 -6.26 14.04
C VAL A 247 -3.77 -5.15 15.06
N LEU A 248 -4.65 -5.01 16.06
CA LEU A 248 -4.49 -3.98 17.09
C LEU A 248 -3.21 -4.14 17.93
N LEU A 249 -2.72 -5.37 18.10
CA LEU A 249 -1.48 -5.65 18.82
C LEU A 249 -0.24 -5.34 17.98
N PHE A 250 -0.25 -5.67 16.69
CA PHE A 250 0.92 -5.53 15.81
C PHE A 250 1.00 -4.19 15.08
N LEU A 251 -0.11 -3.49 14.90
CA LEU A 251 -0.16 -2.18 14.21
C LEU A 251 0.74 -1.12 14.87
N PRO A 252 0.84 -0.99 16.21
CA PRO A 252 1.79 -0.07 16.84
C PRO A 252 3.25 -0.43 16.55
N LEU A 253 3.58 -1.73 16.55
CA LEU A 253 4.95 -2.21 16.31
C LEU A 253 5.37 -1.91 14.87
N GLU A 254 4.48 -2.19 13.92
CA GLU A 254 4.68 -1.84 12.52
C GLU A 254 4.77 -0.32 12.35
N GLY A 255 3.90 0.46 13.00
CA GLY A 255 3.90 1.91 12.93
C GLY A 255 5.22 2.52 13.40
N VAL A 256 5.78 2.02 14.52
CA VAL A 256 7.10 2.47 15.02
C VAL A 256 8.23 2.07 14.06
N LEU A 257 8.18 0.85 13.52
CA LEU A 257 9.19 0.38 12.56
C LEU A 257 9.14 1.22 11.28
N SER A 258 7.98 1.35 10.66
CA SER A 258 7.75 2.18 9.47
C SER A 258 8.11 3.64 9.70
N ALA A 259 7.82 4.20 10.87
CA ALA A 259 8.13 5.58 11.21
C ALA A 259 9.63 5.85 11.40
N SER A 260 10.42 4.84 11.76
CA SER A 260 11.86 4.99 12.05
C SER A 260 12.74 4.51 10.90
N THR A 261 12.37 3.41 10.25
CA THR A 261 13.16 2.73 9.21
C THR A 261 12.64 2.99 7.80
N GLY A 262 11.36 3.39 7.66
CA GLY A 262 10.70 3.55 6.37
C GLY A 262 10.26 2.24 5.73
N SER A 263 10.38 1.11 6.44
CA SER A 263 9.93 -0.21 6.00
C SER A 263 9.07 -0.87 7.08
N GLY A 264 7.94 -1.45 6.68
CA GLY A 264 7.02 -2.20 7.53
C GLY A 264 7.19 -3.72 7.38
N PHE A 265 6.35 -4.48 8.09
CA PHE A 265 6.24 -5.94 7.93
C PHE A 265 4.78 -6.32 7.70
N GLY A 266 4.53 -7.40 6.94
CA GLY A 266 3.18 -7.92 6.69
C GLY A 266 2.77 -9.00 7.70
N LEU A 267 1.49 -9.03 8.09
CA LEU A 267 0.93 -10.06 8.97
C LEU A 267 0.37 -11.28 8.24
N ASP A 268 0.44 -11.34 6.90
CA ASP A 268 -0.19 -12.39 6.08
C ASP A 268 0.09 -13.81 6.56
N LEU A 269 1.39 -14.18 6.61
CA LEU A 269 1.83 -15.51 6.99
C LEU A 269 1.49 -15.84 8.44
N LEU A 270 1.62 -14.85 9.34
CA LEU A 270 1.31 -15.03 10.76
C LEU A 270 -0.19 -15.34 10.95
N LEU A 271 -1.06 -14.59 10.26
CA LEU A 271 -2.49 -14.79 10.30
C LEU A 271 -2.89 -16.16 9.73
N GLU A 272 -2.31 -16.55 8.59
CA GLU A 272 -2.56 -17.85 7.96
C GLU A 272 -2.14 -19.04 8.84
N ILE A 273 -1.02 -18.91 9.58
CA ILE A 273 -0.56 -19.93 10.54
C ILE A 273 -1.49 -20.02 11.75
N ILE A 274 -1.85 -18.88 12.36
CA ILE A 274 -2.71 -18.84 13.55
C ILE A 274 -4.05 -19.52 13.26
N ILE A 275 -4.73 -19.11 12.18
CA ILE A 275 -6.03 -19.71 11.83
C ILE A 275 -5.88 -21.15 11.31
N GLY A 276 -4.78 -21.47 10.64
CA GLY A 276 -4.48 -22.84 10.20
C GLY A 276 -4.36 -23.84 11.34
N TYR A 277 -3.88 -23.42 12.52
CA TYR A 277 -3.88 -24.24 13.73
C TYR A 277 -5.25 -24.30 14.41
N LEU A 278 -6.00 -23.19 14.42
CA LEU A 278 -7.26 -23.09 15.15
C LEU A 278 -8.44 -23.73 14.41
N ASN A 279 -8.49 -23.63 13.09
CA ASN A 279 -9.58 -24.13 12.26
C ASN A 279 -9.05 -24.81 10.97
N PRO A 280 -8.32 -25.94 11.11
CA PRO A 280 -7.72 -26.64 9.98
C PRO A 280 -8.79 -27.23 9.03
N GLY A 281 -8.46 -27.33 7.74
CA GLY A 281 -9.31 -27.96 6.72
C GLY A 281 -10.27 -27.00 6.02
N LYS A 282 -10.24 -25.70 6.34
CA LYS A 282 -11.11 -24.67 5.75
C LYS A 282 -10.28 -23.59 5.03
N PRO A 283 -9.97 -23.78 3.74
CA PRO A 283 -9.11 -22.84 3.00
C PRO A 283 -9.78 -21.47 2.78
N LEU A 284 -11.08 -21.43 2.51
CA LEU A 284 -11.81 -20.16 2.33
C LEU A 284 -11.86 -19.34 3.63
N GLY A 285 -12.02 -20.00 4.77
CA GLY A 285 -11.98 -19.36 6.09
C GLY A 285 -10.60 -18.80 6.39
N ASN A 286 -9.53 -19.55 6.07
CA ASN A 286 -8.16 -19.07 6.23
C ASN A 286 -7.89 -17.81 5.37
N MET A 287 -8.23 -17.85 4.08
CA MET A 287 -8.07 -16.70 3.19
C MET A 287 -8.87 -15.48 3.67
N ALA A 288 -10.07 -15.67 4.22
CA ALA A 288 -10.88 -14.58 4.77
C ALA A 288 -10.28 -14.01 6.07
N PHE A 289 -9.78 -14.86 6.98
CA PHE A 289 -9.10 -14.42 8.19
C PHE A 289 -7.84 -13.60 7.88
N ARG A 290 -7.01 -14.10 6.94
CA ARG A 290 -5.85 -13.38 6.42
C ARG A 290 -6.26 -12.02 5.88
N LEU A 291 -7.24 -11.99 4.97
CA LEU A 291 -7.72 -10.77 4.32
C LEU A 291 -8.16 -9.71 5.35
N TYR A 292 -8.98 -10.09 6.34
CA TYR A 292 -9.43 -9.14 7.37
C TYR A 292 -8.28 -8.58 8.20
N GLY A 293 -7.23 -9.37 8.47
CA GLY A 293 -6.09 -8.92 9.25
C GLY A 293 -5.08 -8.09 8.44
N SER A 294 -4.56 -8.66 7.34
CA SER A 294 -3.47 -8.03 6.56
C SER A 294 -3.93 -6.76 5.86
N GLU A 295 -5.18 -6.69 5.40
CA GLU A 295 -5.69 -5.49 4.74
C GLU A 295 -6.06 -4.39 5.73
N ALA A 296 -6.64 -4.76 6.88
CA ALA A 296 -6.87 -3.79 7.93
C ALA A 296 -5.56 -3.15 8.41
N GLN A 297 -4.50 -3.95 8.51
CA GLN A 297 -3.16 -3.47 8.83
C GLN A 297 -2.61 -2.52 7.75
N GLN A 298 -2.53 -2.96 6.49
CA GLN A 298 -1.98 -2.16 5.38
C GLN A 298 -2.75 -0.84 5.21
N MET A 299 -4.07 -0.89 5.29
CA MET A 299 -4.92 0.30 5.20
C MET A 299 -4.70 1.23 6.39
N ALA A 300 -4.60 0.71 7.61
CA ALA A 300 -4.34 1.53 8.78
C ALA A 300 -2.98 2.24 8.68
N ALA A 301 -1.93 1.53 8.29
CA ALA A 301 -0.59 2.07 8.09
C ALA A 301 -0.58 3.16 7.00
N GLY A 302 -1.28 2.94 5.89
CA GLY A 302 -1.43 3.92 4.80
C GLY A 302 -2.16 5.20 5.26
N VAL A 303 -3.21 5.06 6.07
CA VAL A 303 -3.91 6.19 6.68
C VAL A 303 -2.99 6.98 7.61
N ILE A 304 -2.27 6.30 8.51
CA ILE A 304 -1.32 6.96 9.44
C ILE A 304 -0.22 7.71 8.67
N ALA A 305 0.36 7.10 7.65
CA ALA A 305 1.37 7.73 6.79
C ALA A 305 0.81 8.98 6.08
N THR A 306 -0.44 8.93 5.62
CA THR A 306 -1.11 10.08 4.98
C THR A 306 -1.38 11.21 5.98
N PHE A 307 -1.83 10.88 7.19
CA PHE A 307 -1.97 11.88 8.27
C PHE A 307 -0.62 12.51 8.64
N LYS A 308 0.48 11.74 8.62
CA LYS A 308 1.83 12.31 8.82
C LYS A 308 2.26 13.23 7.67
N LEU A 309 2.05 12.82 6.42
CA LEU A 309 2.32 13.65 5.25
C LEU A 309 1.56 14.99 5.32
N THR A 310 0.28 14.94 5.64
CA THR A 310 -0.57 16.14 5.76
C THR A 310 -0.22 17.02 6.96
N HIS A 311 0.26 16.42 8.05
CA HIS A 311 0.80 17.14 9.20
C HIS A 311 2.06 17.95 8.83
N TYR A 312 2.90 17.42 7.93
CA TYR A 312 4.04 18.17 7.37
C TYR A 312 3.61 19.23 6.36
N MET A 313 2.59 18.96 5.55
CA MET A 313 2.06 19.91 4.56
C MET A 313 1.06 20.93 5.11
N LYS A 314 0.78 20.90 6.42
CA LYS A 314 -0.15 21.82 7.13
C LYS A 314 -1.57 21.82 6.57
N VAL A 315 -2.09 20.63 6.27
CA VAL A 315 -3.48 20.44 5.87
C VAL A 315 -4.32 20.04 7.09
N ALA A 316 -5.48 20.68 7.26
CA ALA A 316 -6.35 20.44 8.43
C ALA A 316 -6.78 18.96 8.51
N PRO A 317 -6.63 18.30 9.67
CA PRO A 317 -6.80 16.85 9.78
C PRO A 317 -8.26 16.39 9.60
N LYS A 318 -9.26 17.23 9.94
CA LYS A 318 -10.68 16.96 9.63
C LYS A 318 -10.97 16.91 8.12
N ILE A 319 -10.31 17.79 7.36
CA ILE A 319 -10.43 17.82 5.90
C ILE A 319 -9.78 16.56 5.30
N VAL A 320 -8.61 16.18 5.82
CA VAL A 320 -7.90 14.95 5.40
C VAL A 320 -8.79 13.72 5.62
N PHE A 321 -9.38 13.58 6.81
CA PHE A 321 -10.33 12.49 7.11
C PHE A 321 -11.45 12.43 6.06
N PHE A 322 -12.07 13.56 5.74
CA PHE A 322 -13.18 13.62 4.80
C PHE A 322 -12.76 13.26 3.37
N ILE A 323 -11.63 13.80 2.90
CA ILE A 323 -11.08 13.51 1.57
C ILE A 323 -10.77 12.02 1.43
N MET A 324 -10.07 11.45 2.41
CA MET A 324 -9.72 10.03 2.37
C MET A 324 -10.97 9.15 2.43
N PHE A 325 -11.93 9.48 3.29
CA PHE A 325 -13.19 8.75 3.35
C PHE A 325 -13.91 8.73 2.00
N VAL A 326 -14.05 9.89 1.34
CA VAL A 326 -14.69 9.98 0.00
C VAL A 326 -13.87 9.24 -1.06
N GLY A 327 -12.54 9.40 -1.06
CA GLY A 327 -11.63 8.72 -2.00
C GLY A 327 -11.71 7.20 -1.87
N THR A 328 -11.56 6.68 -0.66
CA THR A 328 -11.67 5.25 -0.37
C THR A 328 -13.05 4.71 -0.72
N THR A 329 -14.13 5.45 -0.42
CA THR A 329 -15.49 5.04 -0.82
C THR A 329 -15.61 4.94 -2.33
N CYS A 330 -15.18 5.96 -3.06
CA CYS A 330 -15.24 6.00 -4.53
C CYS A 330 -14.40 4.86 -5.14
N SER A 331 -13.15 4.72 -4.69
CA SER A 331 -12.26 3.64 -5.13
C SER A 331 -12.86 2.27 -4.84
N CYS A 332 -13.42 2.05 -3.64
CA CYS A 332 -14.02 0.77 -3.25
C CYS A 332 -15.16 0.31 -4.18
N PHE A 333 -16.08 1.21 -4.54
CA PHE A 333 -17.20 0.87 -5.44
C PHE A 333 -16.77 0.68 -6.89
N VAL A 334 -15.86 1.53 -7.37
CA VAL A 334 -15.31 1.42 -8.74
C VAL A 334 -14.53 0.12 -8.88
N ASP A 335 -13.68 -0.17 -7.90
CA ASP A 335 -12.86 -1.38 -7.84
C ASP A 335 -13.74 -2.63 -7.89
N PHE A 336 -14.77 -2.69 -7.04
CA PHE A 336 -15.75 -3.77 -7.05
C PHE A 336 -16.46 -3.89 -8.41
N GLY A 337 -16.94 -2.78 -8.98
CA GLY A 337 -17.65 -2.77 -10.26
C GLY A 337 -16.80 -3.27 -11.42
N VAL A 338 -15.56 -2.81 -11.54
CA VAL A 338 -14.62 -3.25 -12.58
C VAL A 338 -14.28 -4.72 -12.41
N ALA A 339 -13.99 -5.15 -11.18
CA ALA A 339 -13.63 -6.54 -10.92
C ALA A 339 -14.81 -7.49 -11.20
N TRP A 340 -16.03 -7.11 -10.78
CA TRP A 340 -17.25 -7.85 -11.06
C TRP A 340 -17.54 -7.92 -12.57
N TRP A 341 -17.36 -6.82 -13.30
CA TRP A 341 -17.49 -6.76 -14.75
C TRP A 341 -16.49 -7.71 -15.44
N MET A 342 -15.22 -7.66 -15.05
CA MET A 342 -14.17 -8.52 -15.61
C MET A 342 -14.47 -10.02 -15.43
N LEU A 343 -14.93 -10.44 -14.26
CA LEU A 343 -15.29 -11.85 -13.99
C LEU A 343 -16.53 -12.35 -14.75
N HIS A 344 -17.33 -11.47 -15.34
CA HIS A 344 -18.52 -11.85 -16.12
C HIS A 344 -18.35 -11.64 -17.62
N SER A 345 -17.47 -10.72 -18.04
CA SER A 345 -17.24 -10.43 -19.46
C SER A 345 -16.12 -11.27 -20.07
N VAL A 346 -15.12 -11.71 -19.30
CA VAL A 346 -13.99 -12.51 -19.82
C VAL A 346 -14.21 -13.99 -19.52
N ASN A 347 -14.45 -14.78 -20.56
CA ASN A 347 -14.58 -16.24 -20.45
C ASN A 347 -13.25 -16.89 -20.05
N ASN A 348 -13.29 -17.86 -19.13
CA ASN A 348 -12.14 -18.63 -18.65
C ASN A 348 -10.96 -17.79 -18.12
N ILE A 349 -11.26 -16.64 -17.50
CA ILE A 349 -10.25 -15.78 -16.88
C ILE A 349 -9.41 -16.59 -15.86
N CYS A 350 -8.09 -16.35 -15.82
CA CYS A 350 -7.15 -17.01 -14.91
C CYS A 350 -6.94 -18.52 -15.13
N GLN A 351 -7.40 -19.08 -16.26
CA GLN A 351 -7.20 -20.49 -16.63
C GLN A 351 -6.30 -20.60 -17.87
N PRO A 352 -4.96 -20.66 -17.70
CA PRO A 352 -4.02 -20.60 -18.82
C PRO A 352 -4.16 -21.78 -19.81
N GLU A 353 -4.73 -22.91 -19.38
CA GLU A 353 -4.98 -24.09 -20.22
C GLU A 353 -6.12 -23.89 -21.22
N LEU A 354 -7.07 -23.01 -20.90
CA LEU A 354 -8.29 -22.76 -21.68
C LEU A 354 -8.24 -21.42 -22.42
N LEU A 355 -7.16 -20.66 -22.23
CA LEU A 355 -6.91 -19.38 -22.86
C LEU A 355 -6.09 -19.56 -24.14
N PRO A 356 -6.26 -18.69 -25.16
CA PRO A 356 -5.40 -18.69 -26.33
C PRO A 356 -3.94 -18.46 -25.92
N ILE A 357 -3.02 -19.11 -26.63
CA ILE A 357 -1.57 -19.06 -26.37
C ILE A 357 -1.11 -17.60 -26.42
N GLY A 358 -0.59 -17.09 -25.30
CA GLY A 358 -0.13 -15.71 -25.15
C GLY A 358 -1.04 -14.81 -24.31
N SER A 359 -2.29 -15.22 -24.05
CA SER A 359 -3.28 -14.37 -23.38
C SER A 359 -2.75 -13.67 -22.11
N PRO A 360 -2.97 -12.36 -21.94
CA PRO A 360 -2.43 -11.61 -20.80
C PRO A 360 -3.13 -11.96 -19.47
N TRP A 361 -4.31 -12.59 -19.50
CA TRP A 361 -5.22 -12.82 -18.37
C TRP A 361 -4.87 -14.03 -17.51
N THR A 362 -3.64 -14.06 -16.99
CA THR A 362 -3.09 -15.21 -16.23
C THR A 362 -3.23 -15.12 -14.70
N CYS A 363 -3.62 -13.95 -14.17
CA CYS A 363 -3.94 -13.72 -12.75
C CYS A 363 -2.93 -14.31 -11.75
N PRO A 364 -1.67 -13.85 -11.76
CA PRO A 364 -0.63 -14.40 -10.90
C PRO A 364 -0.93 -14.22 -9.40
N SER A 365 -1.51 -13.09 -9.00
CA SER A 365 -1.86 -12.77 -7.60
C SER A 365 -2.93 -13.70 -7.01
N GLU A 366 -3.98 -13.96 -7.78
CA GLU A 366 -5.10 -14.83 -7.43
C GLU A 366 -4.60 -16.27 -7.26
N ARG A 367 -3.77 -16.74 -8.20
CA ARG A 367 -3.17 -18.08 -8.13
C ARG A 367 -2.24 -18.22 -6.93
N ALA A 368 -1.39 -17.24 -6.64
CA ALA A 368 -0.49 -17.26 -5.49
C ALA A 368 -1.28 -17.34 -4.17
N THR A 369 -2.33 -16.52 -4.03
CA THR A 369 -3.19 -16.52 -2.84
C THR A 369 -3.99 -17.82 -2.71
N TYR A 370 -4.47 -18.38 -3.84
CA TYR A 370 -5.12 -19.68 -3.86
C TYR A 370 -4.20 -20.79 -3.31
N ILE A 371 -2.96 -20.87 -3.81
CA ILE A 371 -1.96 -21.85 -3.36
C ILE A 371 -1.65 -21.64 -1.86
N SER A 372 -1.55 -20.38 -1.42
CA SER A 372 -1.33 -20.06 -0.01
C SER A 372 -2.45 -20.60 0.89
N GLY A 373 -3.71 -20.32 0.56
CA GLY A 373 -4.84 -20.79 1.37
C GLY A 373 -5.05 -22.31 1.32
N VAL A 374 -4.66 -22.99 0.24
CA VAL A 374 -4.59 -24.47 0.22
C VAL A 374 -3.49 -24.96 1.17
N THR A 375 -2.31 -24.36 1.13
CA THR A 375 -1.16 -24.76 1.95
C THR A 375 -1.44 -24.55 3.44
N TRP A 376 -1.82 -23.34 3.83
CA TRP A 376 -2.00 -22.98 5.24
C TRP A 376 -3.39 -23.31 5.79
N GLY A 377 -4.42 -23.35 4.94
CA GLY A 377 -5.80 -23.59 5.36
C GLY A 377 -6.25 -25.04 5.21
N LEU A 378 -6.03 -25.66 4.06
CA LEU A 378 -6.49 -27.03 3.80
C LEU A 378 -5.54 -28.10 4.36
N ILE A 379 -4.24 -28.00 4.04
CA ILE A 379 -3.22 -28.93 4.58
C ILE A 379 -2.98 -28.60 6.06
N GLY A 380 -2.82 -27.31 6.35
CA GLY A 380 -2.62 -26.79 7.70
C GLY A 380 -1.16 -26.91 8.17
N PRO A 381 -0.71 -25.99 9.05
CA PRO A 381 0.65 -25.97 9.55
C PRO A 381 0.99 -27.22 10.38
N SER A 382 0.00 -27.87 11.01
CA SER A 382 0.21 -29.12 11.75
C SER A 382 0.75 -30.25 10.87
N LYS A 383 0.35 -30.37 9.60
CA LYS A 383 0.92 -31.42 8.72
C LYS A 383 2.26 -31.04 8.12
N ILE A 384 2.51 -29.74 7.95
CA ILE A 384 3.71 -29.23 7.27
C ILE A 384 4.90 -29.19 8.24
N PHE A 385 4.68 -28.81 9.50
CA PHE A 385 5.76 -28.47 10.44
C PHE A 385 5.79 -29.30 11.74
N TYR A 386 4.83 -30.19 12.00
CA TYR A 386 4.91 -31.13 13.13
C TYR A 386 6.15 -32.04 12.98
N PRO A 387 6.71 -32.69 14.02
CA PRO A 387 8.05 -33.29 13.97
C PRO A 387 8.36 -34.24 12.81
N GLU A 388 7.35 -34.88 12.21
CA GLU A 388 7.48 -35.76 11.03
C GLU A 388 7.23 -35.05 9.67
N GLY A 389 6.89 -33.76 9.69
CA GLY A 389 6.63 -32.94 8.51
C GLY A 389 7.91 -32.54 7.78
N MET A 390 7.83 -32.42 6.45
CA MET A 390 8.97 -32.12 5.58
C MET A 390 9.67 -30.79 5.90
N TYR A 391 8.97 -29.86 6.57
CA TYR A 391 9.46 -28.51 6.85
C TYR A 391 9.61 -28.22 8.35
N SER A 392 9.66 -29.24 9.21
CA SER A 392 9.80 -29.07 10.67
C SER A 392 10.99 -28.19 11.07
N ALA A 393 12.09 -28.23 10.30
CA ALA A 393 13.27 -27.39 10.51
C ALA A 393 13.02 -25.88 10.35
N VAL A 394 11.95 -25.46 9.66
CA VAL A 394 11.64 -24.04 9.43
C VAL A 394 11.31 -23.31 10.73
N PHE A 395 10.76 -23.98 11.74
CA PHE A 395 10.51 -23.37 13.05
C PHE A 395 11.79 -22.92 13.76
N ILE A 396 12.94 -23.50 13.43
CA ILE A 396 14.24 -23.06 13.96
C ILE A 396 14.50 -21.61 13.56
N PHE A 397 14.09 -21.16 12.37
CA PHE A 397 14.24 -19.77 11.95
C PHE A 397 13.40 -18.79 12.78
N ALA A 398 12.26 -19.21 13.32
CA ALA A 398 11.49 -18.39 14.25
C ALA A 398 12.26 -18.17 15.57
N LEU A 399 12.92 -19.21 16.08
CA LEU A 399 13.80 -19.11 17.25
C LEU A 399 15.02 -18.23 16.95
N ILE A 400 15.63 -18.37 15.77
CA ILE A 400 16.73 -17.51 15.33
C ILE A 400 16.25 -16.05 15.29
N GLY A 401 15.07 -15.77 14.76
CA GLY A 401 14.48 -14.42 14.74
C GLY A 401 14.28 -13.83 16.13
N LEU A 402 13.82 -14.64 17.09
CA LEU A 402 13.61 -14.22 18.48
C LEU A 402 14.93 -13.98 19.22
N VAL A 403 15.95 -14.80 18.97
CA VAL A 403 17.26 -14.71 19.64
C VAL A 403 18.16 -13.68 18.98
N ALA A 404 18.06 -13.43 17.67
CA ALA A 404 18.98 -12.57 16.91
C ALA A 404 19.20 -11.16 17.49
N PRO A 405 18.20 -10.45 18.04
CA PRO A 405 18.42 -9.15 18.68
C PRO A 405 19.29 -9.22 19.95
N ILE A 406 19.30 -10.35 20.67
CA ILE A 406 19.96 -10.48 21.99
C ILE A 406 21.48 -10.37 21.88
N PRO A 407 22.19 -11.12 20.99
CA PRO A 407 23.62 -10.95 20.79
C PRO A 407 24.03 -9.51 20.45
N LEU A 408 23.22 -8.81 19.65
CA LEU A 408 23.53 -7.44 19.22
C LEU A 408 23.32 -6.44 20.36
N TRP A 409 22.30 -6.65 21.19
CA TRP A 409 22.10 -5.88 22.43
C TRP A 409 23.23 -6.11 23.44
N LEU A 410 23.72 -7.34 23.58
CA LEU A 410 24.89 -7.63 24.42
C LEU A 410 26.17 -7.00 23.85
N LEU A 411 26.35 -7.05 22.52
CA LEU A 411 27.50 -6.45 21.85
C LEU A 411 27.49 -4.92 21.91
N SER A 412 26.33 -4.28 21.85
CA SER A 412 26.22 -2.82 21.98
C SER A 412 26.56 -2.36 23.39
N HIS A 413 26.19 -3.13 24.42
CA HIS A 413 26.60 -2.86 25.80
C HIS A 413 28.08 -3.14 26.06
N LYS A 414 28.66 -4.17 25.44
CA LYS A 414 30.08 -4.53 25.60
C LYS A 414 31.02 -3.57 24.85
N TYR A 415 30.60 -3.03 23.72
CA TYR A 415 31.39 -2.12 22.88
C TYR A 415 30.65 -0.80 22.60
N PRO A 416 30.44 0.06 23.61
CA PRO A 416 29.70 1.31 23.45
C PRO A 416 30.40 2.31 22.49
N GLU A 417 31.70 2.15 22.26
CA GLU A 417 32.48 2.96 21.31
C GLU A 417 32.06 2.72 19.84
N LYS A 418 31.55 1.52 19.52
CA LYS A 418 31.20 1.11 18.16
C LYS A 418 29.74 1.44 17.83
N LYS A 419 29.46 2.71 17.51
CA LYS A 419 28.11 3.23 17.16
C LYS A 419 27.44 2.57 15.94
N TRP A 420 28.18 1.82 15.12
CA TRP A 420 27.60 1.08 13.99
C TRP A 420 26.76 -0.13 14.45
N ILE A 421 27.08 -0.72 15.61
CA ILE A 421 26.38 -1.90 16.14
C ILE A 421 24.93 -1.53 16.47
N THR A 422 24.69 -0.34 17.02
CA THR A 422 23.35 0.17 17.34
C THR A 422 22.51 0.52 16.10
N LEU A 423 23.10 0.56 14.90
CA LEU A 423 22.39 0.86 13.64
C LEU A 423 21.86 -0.40 12.94
N VAL A 424 22.26 -1.60 13.38
CA VAL A 424 21.81 -2.85 12.77
C VAL A 424 20.39 -3.18 13.26
N ASN A 425 19.45 -3.32 12.31
CA ASN A 425 18.05 -3.61 12.60
C ASN A 425 17.64 -4.97 11.97
N PHE A 426 17.51 -6.00 12.81
CA PHE A 426 17.17 -7.36 12.37
C PHE A 426 15.81 -7.50 11.68
N PRO A 427 14.73 -6.86 12.15
CA PRO A 427 13.47 -6.82 11.41
C PRO A 427 13.63 -6.42 9.93
N ILE A 428 14.48 -5.44 9.63
CA ILE A 428 14.75 -5.03 8.23
C ILE A 428 15.53 -6.14 7.50
N VAL A 429 16.58 -6.67 8.12
CA VAL A 429 17.44 -7.70 7.51
C VAL A 429 16.63 -8.95 7.15
N PHE A 430 15.78 -9.43 8.07
CA PHE A 430 14.90 -10.56 7.80
C PHE A 430 13.72 -10.20 6.89
N GLY A 431 13.25 -8.95 6.93
CA GLY A 431 12.19 -8.45 6.05
C GLY A 431 12.56 -8.47 4.56
N VAL A 432 13.84 -8.33 4.19
CA VAL A 432 14.26 -8.45 2.78
C VAL A 432 13.97 -9.85 2.22
N ALA A 433 14.01 -10.89 3.05
CA ALA A 433 13.73 -12.25 2.62
C ALA A 433 12.24 -12.48 2.28
N SER A 434 11.31 -11.71 2.84
CA SER A 434 9.88 -11.84 2.49
C SER A 434 9.57 -11.34 1.08
N ALA A 435 10.44 -10.51 0.50
CA ALA A 435 10.29 -10.06 -0.86
C ALA A 435 10.56 -11.17 -1.89
N PHE A 436 11.21 -12.29 -1.53
CA PHE A 436 11.71 -13.37 -2.40
C PHE A 436 10.63 -14.14 -3.20
N SER A 437 9.35 -14.01 -2.83
CA SER A 437 8.28 -14.90 -3.30
C SER A 437 7.69 -14.58 -4.69
N LEU A 438 7.99 -13.42 -5.29
CA LEU A 438 7.36 -13.00 -6.56
C LEU A 438 8.34 -12.65 -7.71
N GLY A 439 9.63 -12.52 -7.45
CA GLY A 439 10.64 -12.16 -8.46
C GLY A 439 11.60 -13.31 -8.77
N GLY A 440 12.06 -13.40 -10.03
CA GLY A 440 13.23 -14.22 -10.35
C GLY A 440 14.47 -13.71 -9.60
N LEU A 441 15.44 -14.60 -9.32
CA LEU A 441 16.68 -14.28 -8.59
C LEU A 441 17.42 -13.06 -9.16
N ALA A 442 17.35 -12.85 -10.48
CA ALA A 442 17.99 -11.73 -11.18
C ALA A 442 17.48 -10.34 -10.70
N SER A 443 16.20 -10.23 -10.35
CA SER A 443 15.61 -8.95 -9.92
C SER A 443 16.18 -8.46 -8.60
N TYR A 444 16.50 -9.35 -7.65
CA TYR A 444 17.04 -8.96 -6.34
C TYR A 444 18.49 -8.49 -6.43
N TRP A 445 19.32 -9.16 -7.21
CA TRP A 445 20.69 -8.73 -7.43
C TRP A 445 20.75 -7.34 -8.06
N SER A 446 19.78 -7.01 -8.92
CA SER A 446 19.66 -5.66 -9.47
C SER A 446 19.33 -4.62 -8.39
N TRP A 447 18.39 -4.90 -7.48
CA TRP A 447 18.04 -4.01 -6.37
C TRP A 447 19.21 -3.81 -5.42
N PHE A 448 19.89 -4.89 -5.04
CA PHE A 448 21.07 -4.84 -4.18
C PHE A 448 22.18 -4.00 -4.80
N THR A 449 22.45 -4.21 -6.09
CA THR A 449 23.51 -3.49 -6.82
C THR A 449 23.20 -2.00 -6.89
N VAL A 450 21.98 -1.62 -7.29
CA VAL A 450 21.56 -0.21 -7.34
C VAL A 450 21.59 0.42 -5.94
N GLY A 451 21.08 -0.29 -4.93
CA GLY A 451 21.11 0.16 -3.54
C GLY A 451 22.53 0.41 -3.04
N LEU A 452 23.48 -0.49 -3.34
CA LEU A 452 24.87 -0.36 -2.95
C LEU A 452 25.56 0.81 -3.68
N ILE A 453 25.33 0.97 -4.98
CA ILE A 453 25.90 2.10 -5.74
C ILE A 453 25.41 3.43 -5.19
N PHE A 454 24.10 3.61 -5.02
CA PHE A 454 23.53 4.90 -4.62
C PHE A 454 23.69 5.21 -3.13
N ASN A 455 23.49 4.22 -2.25
CA ASN A 455 23.51 4.44 -0.80
C ASN A 455 24.88 4.21 -0.16
N TYR A 456 25.76 3.41 -0.76
CA TYR A 456 27.13 3.22 -0.25
C TYR A 456 28.15 4.04 -1.04
N VAL A 457 28.28 3.82 -2.35
CA VAL A 457 29.36 4.45 -3.14
C VAL A 457 29.12 5.95 -3.33
N ILE A 458 27.95 6.35 -3.84
CA ILE A 458 27.64 7.76 -4.13
C ILE A 458 27.48 8.57 -2.84
N PHE A 459 26.90 7.98 -1.79
CA PHE A 459 26.76 8.66 -0.51
C PHE A 459 28.13 9.04 0.10
N HIS A 460 29.11 8.13 0.07
CA HIS A 460 30.45 8.41 0.61
C HIS A 460 31.26 9.34 -0.28
N LYS A 461 31.19 9.19 -1.61
CA LYS A 461 32.04 9.95 -2.54
C LYS A 461 31.47 11.31 -2.93
N TYR A 462 30.14 11.46 -2.99
CA TYR A 462 29.44 12.65 -3.50
C TYR A 462 28.24 13.08 -2.63
N LYS A 463 28.45 13.20 -1.30
CA LYS A 463 27.39 13.50 -0.32
C LYS A 463 26.51 14.72 -0.66
N LYS A 464 27.10 15.82 -1.13
CA LYS A 464 26.36 17.04 -1.52
C LYS A 464 25.40 16.81 -2.70
N TRP A 465 25.82 16.00 -3.68
CA TRP A 465 24.98 15.65 -4.81
C TRP A 465 23.84 14.74 -4.37
N TRP A 466 24.17 13.71 -3.57
CA TRP A 466 23.19 12.77 -3.06
C TRP A 466 22.06 13.47 -2.29
N ALA A 467 22.41 14.37 -1.37
CA ALA A 467 21.41 15.10 -0.57
C ALA A 467 20.47 15.98 -1.41
N ARG A 468 20.94 16.52 -2.55
CA ARG A 468 20.15 17.44 -3.37
C ARG A 468 19.35 16.75 -4.47
N TYR A 469 19.92 15.72 -5.09
CA TYR A 469 19.39 15.16 -6.35
C TYR A 469 18.93 13.72 -6.25
N ASN A 470 19.32 12.95 -5.22
CA ASN A 470 19.01 11.51 -5.16
C ASN A 470 17.48 11.25 -5.17
N TYR A 471 16.72 11.99 -4.37
CA TYR A 471 15.26 11.86 -4.34
C TYR A 471 14.60 12.30 -5.65
N VAL A 472 15.13 13.35 -6.29
CA VAL A 472 14.62 13.85 -7.58
C VAL A 472 14.90 12.83 -8.70
N LEU A 473 16.08 12.22 -8.70
CA LEU A 473 16.44 11.16 -9.66
C LEU A 473 15.56 9.93 -9.47
N SER A 474 15.37 9.48 -8.22
CA SER A 474 14.48 8.36 -7.91
C SER A 474 13.04 8.63 -8.37
N ALA A 475 12.53 9.83 -8.12
CA ALA A 475 11.21 10.25 -8.61
C ALA A 475 11.16 10.25 -10.16
N GLY A 476 12.19 10.77 -10.83
CA GLY A 476 12.29 10.77 -12.29
C GLY A 476 12.33 9.37 -12.90
N LEU A 477 13.08 8.44 -12.30
CA LEU A 477 13.13 7.04 -12.74
C LEU A 477 11.78 6.35 -12.60
N ASN A 478 11.07 6.57 -11.48
CA ASN A 478 9.72 6.01 -11.25
C ASN A 478 8.69 6.58 -12.23
N VAL A 479 8.78 7.87 -12.56
CA VAL A 479 7.91 8.52 -13.56
C VAL A 479 8.21 7.98 -14.95
N GLY A 480 9.50 7.88 -15.31
CA GLY A 480 9.93 7.34 -16.60
C GLY A 480 9.47 5.91 -16.81
N SER A 481 9.66 5.03 -15.82
CA SER A 481 9.20 3.64 -15.90
C SER A 481 7.67 3.55 -16.04
N ALA A 482 6.91 4.36 -15.30
CA ALA A 482 5.45 4.37 -15.40
C ALA A 482 4.97 4.83 -16.78
N PHE A 483 5.57 5.90 -17.33
CA PHE A 483 5.24 6.38 -18.67
C PHE A 483 5.58 5.34 -19.74
N CYS A 484 6.75 4.70 -19.65
CA CYS A 484 7.13 3.61 -20.55
C CYS A 484 6.16 2.43 -20.45
N ILE A 485 5.73 2.03 -19.26
CA ILE A 485 4.76 0.93 -19.08
C ILE A 485 3.42 1.28 -19.74
N VAL A 486 2.89 2.48 -19.52
CA VAL A 486 1.62 2.91 -20.14
C VAL A 486 1.76 2.97 -21.66
N LEU A 487 2.84 3.56 -22.17
CA LEU A 487 3.09 3.67 -23.60
C LEU A 487 3.21 2.29 -24.25
N LEU A 488 4.00 1.38 -23.68
CA LEU A 488 4.14 0.00 -24.19
C LEU A 488 2.82 -0.78 -24.10
N SER A 489 2.05 -0.60 -23.03
CA SER A 489 0.75 -1.27 -22.88
C SER A 489 -0.26 -0.77 -23.91
N LEU A 490 -0.29 0.54 -24.19
CA LEU A 490 -1.19 1.12 -25.19
C LEU A 490 -0.74 0.82 -26.63
N SER A 491 0.57 0.81 -26.91
CA SER A 491 1.09 0.63 -28.26
C SER A 491 1.20 -0.84 -28.69
N LEU A 492 1.61 -1.73 -27.78
CA LEU A 492 1.86 -3.14 -28.11
C LEU A 492 0.74 -4.07 -27.64
N GLN A 493 0.13 -3.82 -26.47
CA GLN A 493 -0.85 -4.76 -25.89
C GLN A 493 -2.31 -4.42 -26.22
N LEU A 494 -2.60 -3.23 -26.76
CA LEU A 494 -3.98 -2.81 -27.04
C LEU A 494 -4.44 -3.13 -28.47
N PHE A 495 -3.51 -3.20 -29.43
CA PHE A 495 -3.86 -3.25 -30.85
C PHE A 495 -3.73 -4.60 -31.55
N GLU A 496 -3.04 -5.60 -30.97
CA GLU A 496 -3.04 -7.03 -31.37
C GLU A 496 -2.00 -7.78 -30.52
N ASP A 497 -1.89 -9.11 -30.66
CA ASP A 497 -0.95 -10.04 -30.00
C ASP A 497 0.56 -9.77 -30.31
N VAL A 498 0.99 -8.51 -30.28
CA VAL A 498 2.39 -8.12 -30.47
C VAL A 498 3.09 -8.18 -29.12
N TYR A 499 3.48 -9.39 -28.73
CA TYR A 499 4.53 -9.57 -27.73
C TYR A 499 5.79 -8.95 -28.35
N GLY A 500 6.34 -7.90 -27.72
CA GLY A 500 7.47 -7.13 -28.26
C GLY A 500 8.70 -7.98 -28.61
N VAL A 501 9.81 -7.33 -28.98
CA VAL A 501 11.03 -8.03 -29.43
C VAL A 501 11.42 -9.16 -28.47
N ASN A 502 11.47 -10.39 -28.97
CA ASN A 502 11.98 -11.54 -28.22
C ASN A 502 13.44 -11.27 -27.81
N TRP A 503 13.67 -11.16 -26.50
CA TRP A 503 14.95 -10.92 -25.88
C TRP A 503 15.09 -11.79 -24.64
N TRP A 504 16.33 -12.00 -24.21
CA TRP A 504 16.67 -12.93 -23.15
C TRP A 504 15.92 -12.68 -21.82
N GLY A 505 15.56 -11.45 -21.47
CA GLY A 505 14.81 -11.17 -20.23
C GLY A 505 13.30 -11.41 -20.28
N LEU A 506 12.74 -11.91 -21.39
CA LEU A 506 11.33 -12.35 -21.44
C LEU A 506 11.10 -13.70 -20.76
N ASP A 507 12.11 -14.57 -20.74
CA ASP A 507 12.07 -15.84 -20.02
C ASP A 507 12.38 -15.60 -18.55
N SER A 508 11.33 -15.58 -17.70
CA SER A 508 11.45 -15.26 -16.28
C SER A 508 12.42 -16.17 -15.53
N ASP A 509 12.41 -17.44 -15.89
CA ASP A 509 13.31 -18.46 -15.38
C ASP A 509 13.93 -19.15 -16.59
N HIS A 510 15.20 -18.84 -16.89
CA HIS A 510 16.02 -19.58 -17.86
C HIS A 510 16.23 -21.07 -17.46
N CYS A 511 15.46 -21.57 -16.49
CA CYS A 511 15.43 -22.94 -16.03
C CYS A 511 14.06 -23.55 -16.39
N PRO A 512 13.96 -24.34 -17.48
CA PRO A 512 12.70 -25.00 -17.86
C PRO A 512 12.22 -26.00 -16.80
N LEU A 513 13.13 -26.49 -15.96
CA LEU A 513 12.87 -27.43 -14.87
C LEU A 513 12.25 -26.76 -13.62
N ALA A 514 12.19 -25.44 -13.54
CA ALA A 514 11.60 -24.75 -12.38
C ALA A 514 10.11 -25.09 -12.16
N LYS A 515 9.41 -25.54 -13.20
CA LYS A 515 8.01 -25.99 -13.15
C LYS A 515 7.85 -27.46 -12.77
N CYS A 516 8.94 -28.21 -12.69
CA CYS A 516 8.90 -29.64 -12.46
C CYS A 516 8.73 -29.96 -10.96
N PRO A 517 7.92 -30.97 -10.63
CA PRO A 517 7.73 -31.38 -9.24
C PRO A 517 9.04 -31.96 -8.72
N THR A 518 9.46 -31.51 -7.54
CA THR A 518 10.65 -32.02 -6.87
C THR A 518 10.36 -33.23 -5.98
N VAL A 519 9.09 -33.67 -5.93
CA VAL A 519 8.63 -34.76 -5.08
C VAL A 519 8.88 -36.11 -5.76
N PRO A 520 9.55 -37.06 -5.10
CA PRO A 520 9.78 -38.39 -5.66
C PRO A 520 8.45 -39.12 -5.91
N GLY A 521 8.33 -39.77 -7.08
CA GLY A 521 7.16 -40.55 -7.48
C GLY A 521 6.06 -39.80 -8.24
N VAL A 522 6.16 -38.47 -8.42
CA VAL A 522 5.20 -37.71 -9.23
C VAL A 522 5.66 -37.62 -10.68
N VAL A 523 4.94 -38.28 -11.59
CA VAL A 523 5.26 -38.29 -13.03
C VAL A 523 4.48 -37.19 -13.74
N ILE A 524 5.19 -36.17 -14.21
CA ILE A 524 4.63 -35.14 -15.10
C ILE A 524 5.39 -35.20 -16.43
N GLN A 525 4.64 -35.22 -17.54
CA GLN A 525 5.23 -35.23 -18.88
C GLN A 525 6.15 -34.01 -19.06
N GLY A 526 7.40 -34.25 -19.47
CA GLY A 526 8.41 -33.20 -19.67
C GLY A 526 9.33 -32.91 -18.48
N CYS A 527 9.16 -33.60 -17.35
CA CYS A 527 9.98 -33.42 -16.15
C CYS A 527 10.86 -34.64 -15.82
N PRO A 528 12.11 -34.44 -15.37
CA PRO A 528 12.99 -35.53 -14.96
C PRO A 528 12.44 -36.19 -13.69
N MET A 529 12.41 -37.52 -13.67
CA MET A 529 12.02 -38.26 -12.47
C MET A 529 13.14 -38.18 -11.44
N ILE A 530 12.82 -37.60 -10.28
CA ILE A 530 13.66 -37.68 -9.09
C ILE A 530 13.36 -39.05 -8.47
N LYS A 531 14.35 -39.94 -8.57
CA LYS A 531 14.29 -41.29 -7.99
C LYS A 531 14.40 -41.25 -6.47
#